data_AF-A0A536AQM7-F1
#
_entry.id   AF-A0A536AQM7-F1
#
_cell.length_a   1.000
_cell.length_b   1.000
_cell.length_c   1.000
_cell.angle_alpha   90.00
_cell.angle_beta   90.00
_cell.angle_gamma   90.00
#
_symmetry.space_group_name_H-M   'P 1'
#
loop_
_entity.id
_entity.type
_entity.pdbx_description
1 polymer ?
#
loop_
_entity_poly.entity_id
_entity_poly.type
_entity_poly.pdbx_seq_one_letter_code
_entity_poly.pdbx_strand_id
1 'polypeptide(L)'
;MTTPRGTDLLHDPRRNKSTAFSEEERETLGLLGLLPEGIDDLDTQLRRALAQLDGKTTDLERYIYLSQLQDTDETLFYRVLMSDPARFMPIVYTPTVGEACQKFGHLFRRPRGLYLSIKRKGRLREILRNWPERDVRCIVVTSGERILGLGDLGANGMGIPIGKLALYTAAGGVPPQYTLPVLIDAGTNNETLLGDPLYLGLKQTRISDDELDAFVDEFVAAVEAEFPGALIQFEDWAGNDAIRLLERYRERVCCFNDDVQGTAAVALAGILGALRITGAPLALQRFLFLGAGSAAVGTADLLVKAMRDEGVADDDVRSRVALFDRKGLVTADRETLHDYQRPFAQRRAPIADFVDAIEALRPTGIIGLSTVGGAFDQRVVETMARVNERPMIFAYSNPTSRSECTAEQAYTWSAGRAVFAGGSPFAPVRFGDRTFVPGQGNNVYVFPAIGMAVYATGARRVTDEMFIAAASGVAEQVTPSDIAVGLVYPPVSGILGTELRVAARVAEVIFERGLARAERPKDILAFIREKAYIPRYRSLL
;
A
#
# COMPACT_ATOMS: atom_id res chain seq x y z
N MET A 1 -2.23 -4.77 -33.69
CA MET A 1 -3.46 -4.00 -33.98
C MET A 1 -3.03 -2.70 -34.63
N THR A 2 -3.75 -2.25 -35.65
CA THR A 2 -3.53 -0.94 -36.29
C THR A 2 -3.80 0.18 -35.28
N THR A 3 -2.99 1.25 -35.28
CA THR A 3 -3.22 2.44 -34.45
C THR A 3 -4.61 3.02 -34.75
N PRO A 4 -5.45 3.30 -33.74
CA PRO A 4 -6.73 3.99 -33.95
C PRO A 4 -6.51 5.34 -34.64
N ARG A 5 -7.53 5.83 -35.37
CA ARG A 5 -7.49 7.10 -36.10
C ARG A 5 -8.71 7.94 -35.77
N GLY A 6 -8.64 9.25 -36.03
CA GLY A 6 -9.73 10.18 -35.78
C GLY A 6 -10.19 10.18 -34.32
N THR A 7 -11.49 10.27 -34.11
CA THR A 7 -12.09 10.32 -32.77
C THR A 7 -11.78 9.10 -31.90
N ASP A 8 -11.65 7.90 -32.49
CA ASP A 8 -11.33 6.68 -31.74
C ASP A 8 -9.95 6.78 -31.07
N LEU A 9 -8.99 7.47 -31.71
CA LEU A 9 -7.68 7.74 -31.10
C LEU A 9 -7.79 8.71 -29.93
N LEU A 10 -8.61 9.77 -30.06
CA LEU A 10 -8.83 10.74 -29.00
C LEU A 10 -9.56 10.13 -27.79
N HIS A 11 -10.31 9.05 -27.99
CA HIS A 11 -10.98 8.31 -26.93
C HIS A 11 -10.11 7.22 -26.26
N ASP A 12 -8.92 6.93 -26.79
CA ASP A 12 -7.97 6.00 -26.18
C ASP A 12 -7.00 6.77 -25.26
N PRO A 13 -7.19 6.76 -23.92
CA PRO A 13 -6.39 7.58 -23.00
C PRO A 13 -4.90 7.24 -22.99
N ARG A 14 -4.51 6.08 -23.50
CA ARG A 14 -3.11 5.62 -23.52
C ARG A 14 -2.34 6.17 -24.71
N ARG A 15 -3.06 6.55 -25.76
CA ARG A 15 -2.50 7.07 -27.00
C ARG A 15 -2.86 8.53 -27.24
N ASN A 16 -3.95 9.00 -26.67
CA ASN A 16 -4.34 10.38 -26.72
C ASN A 16 -3.24 11.27 -26.10
N LYS A 17 -2.90 12.34 -26.83
CA LYS A 17 -1.97 13.39 -26.39
C LYS A 17 -2.67 14.73 -26.19
N SER A 18 -3.99 14.74 -26.29
CA SER A 18 -4.82 15.95 -26.29
C SER A 18 -4.29 16.94 -27.34
N THR A 19 -3.90 18.15 -26.92
CA THR A 19 -3.35 19.20 -27.80
C THR A 19 -1.88 18.99 -28.21
N ALA A 20 -1.20 17.96 -27.71
CA ALA A 20 0.23 17.71 -27.96
C ALA A 20 0.52 16.78 -29.15
N PHE A 21 -0.49 16.42 -29.94
CA PHE A 21 -0.26 15.80 -31.25
C PHE A 21 0.45 16.79 -32.18
N SER A 22 1.55 16.33 -32.79
CA SER A 22 2.26 17.11 -33.81
C SER A 22 1.41 17.33 -35.07
N GLU A 23 1.79 18.29 -35.91
CA GLU A 23 1.10 18.56 -37.18
C GLU A 23 1.04 17.30 -38.06
N GLU A 24 2.18 16.63 -38.25
CA GLU A 24 2.29 15.39 -39.03
C GLU A 24 1.40 14.27 -38.46
N GLU A 25 1.33 14.13 -37.13
CA GLU A 25 0.43 13.17 -36.49
C GLU A 25 -1.04 13.53 -36.72
N ARG A 26 -1.39 14.82 -36.69
CA ARG A 26 -2.77 15.26 -36.93
C ARG A 26 -3.21 14.98 -38.36
N GLU A 27 -2.36 15.26 -39.35
CA GLU A 27 -2.62 14.92 -40.75
C GLU A 27 -2.73 13.41 -40.97
N THR A 28 -1.73 12.67 -40.49
CA THR A 28 -1.61 11.22 -40.75
C THR A 28 -2.62 10.41 -39.95
N LEU A 29 -3.04 10.84 -38.77
CA LEU A 29 -3.99 10.09 -37.93
C LEU A 29 -5.43 10.60 -38.07
N GLY A 30 -5.68 11.56 -38.97
CA GLY A 30 -7.03 12.07 -39.26
C GLY A 30 -7.62 12.91 -38.12
N LEU A 31 -6.78 13.73 -37.48
CA LEU A 31 -7.16 14.60 -36.35
C LEU A 31 -7.35 16.07 -36.75
N LEU A 32 -7.08 16.43 -38.02
CA LEU A 32 -7.30 17.78 -38.53
C LEU A 32 -8.76 18.23 -38.27
N GLY A 33 -8.92 19.43 -37.70
CA GLY A 33 -10.22 19.98 -37.33
C GLY A 33 -10.87 19.37 -36.08
N LEU A 34 -10.32 18.32 -35.49
CA LEU A 34 -10.81 17.73 -34.23
C LEU A 34 -10.19 18.36 -32.98
N LEU A 35 -9.09 19.12 -33.14
CA LEU A 35 -8.34 19.77 -32.07
C LEU A 35 -8.08 21.24 -32.44
N PRO A 36 -7.92 22.15 -31.45
CA PRO A 36 -7.44 23.50 -31.71
C PRO A 36 -6.07 23.52 -32.41
N GLU A 37 -5.82 24.51 -33.26
CA GLU A 37 -4.58 24.62 -34.07
C GLU A 37 -3.29 24.70 -33.23
N GLY A 38 -3.36 25.25 -32.01
CA GLY A 38 -2.22 25.28 -31.10
C GLY A 38 -1.70 23.88 -30.76
N ILE A 39 -0.39 23.69 -30.84
CA ILE A 39 0.30 22.48 -30.40
C ILE A 39 0.99 22.78 -29.08
N ASP A 40 0.58 22.10 -28.02
CA ASP A 40 1.21 22.23 -26.71
C ASP A 40 2.35 21.22 -26.55
N ASP A 41 3.34 21.57 -25.73
CA ASP A 41 4.21 20.57 -25.10
C ASP A 41 3.58 20.04 -23.80
N LEU A 42 4.14 18.95 -23.27
CA LEU A 42 3.66 18.30 -22.06
C LEU A 42 3.72 19.22 -20.84
N ASP A 43 4.69 20.14 -20.77
CA ASP A 43 4.80 21.10 -19.67
C ASP A 43 3.72 22.19 -19.72
N THR A 44 3.30 22.61 -20.92
CA THR A 44 2.16 23.52 -21.10
C THR A 44 0.86 22.86 -20.67
N GLN A 45 0.65 21.60 -21.04
CA GLN A 45 -0.51 20.84 -20.58
C GLN A 45 -0.49 20.61 -19.07
N LEU A 46 0.68 20.35 -18.48
CA LEU A 46 0.83 20.27 -17.03
C LEU A 46 0.42 21.58 -16.35
N ARG A 47 0.91 22.74 -16.83
CA ARG A 47 0.50 24.05 -16.28
C ARG A 47 -1.02 24.23 -16.32
N ARG A 48 -1.67 23.82 -17.42
CA ARG A 48 -3.13 23.87 -17.57
C ARG A 48 -3.84 22.93 -16.60
N ALA A 49 -3.30 21.73 -16.36
CA ALA A 49 -3.86 20.79 -15.40
C ALA A 49 -3.74 21.31 -13.96
N LEU A 50 -2.58 21.85 -13.60
CA LEU A 50 -2.34 22.47 -12.29
C LEU A 50 -3.29 23.63 -12.03
N ALA A 51 -3.47 24.54 -12.99
CA ALA A 51 -4.42 25.66 -12.85
C ALA A 51 -5.87 25.19 -12.60
N GLN A 52 -6.30 24.10 -13.25
CA GLN A 52 -7.63 23.53 -13.03
C GLN A 52 -7.76 22.84 -11.66
N LEU A 53 -6.68 22.20 -11.19
CA LEU A 53 -6.61 21.58 -9.86
C LEU A 53 -6.58 22.62 -8.73
N ASP A 54 -5.87 23.73 -8.94
CA ASP A 54 -5.83 24.87 -8.02
C ASP A 54 -7.20 25.54 -7.89
N GLY A 55 -7.99 25.55 -8.96
CA GLY A 55 -9.37 26.04 -8.95
C GLY A 55 -10.40 25.13 -8.27
N LYS A 56 -10.04 23.91 -7.86
CA LYS A 56 -10.94 23.02 -7.09
C LYS A 56 -10.94 23.40 -5.62
N THR A 57 -12.08 23.22 -4.96
CA THR A 57 -12.27 23.64 -3.55
C THR A 57 -12.08 22.48 -2.58
N THR A 58 -12.36 21.25 -3.01
CA THR A 58 -12.24 20.04 -2.18
C THR A 58 -11.31 19.02 -2.80
N ASP A 59 -10.74 18.13 -1.99
CA ASP A 59 -9.91 17.04 -2.48
C ASP A 59 -10.73 16.02 -3.29
N LEU A 60 -12.01 15.83 -2.97
CA LEU A 60 -12.90 15.00 -3.78
C LEU A 60 -13.08 15.55 -5.20
N GLU A 61 -13.22 16.87 -5.36
CA GLU A 61 -13.26 17.50 -6.68
C GLU A 61 -11.94 17.33 -7.44
N ARG A 62 -10.80 17.38 -6.74
CA ARG A 62 -9.48 17.10 -7.32
C ARG A 62 -9.34 15.64 -7.73
N TYR A 63 -9.84 14.71 -6.92
CA TYR A 63 -9.90 13.29 -7.26
C TYR A 63 -10.73 13.05 -8.53
N ILE A 64 -11.93 13.65 -8.61
CA ILE A 64 -12.80 13.52 -9.79
C ILE A 64 -12.10 14.07 -11.04
N TYR A 65 -11.40 15.21 -10.92
CA TYR A 65 -10.62 15.77 -12.02
C TYR A 65 -9.49 14.82 -12.46
N LEU A 66 -8.71 14.30 -11.51
CA LEU A 66 -7.59 13.39 -11.81
C LEU A 66 -8.08 12.07 -12.40
N SER A 67 -9.21 11.53 -11.93
CA SER A 67 -9.85 10.35 -12.52
C SER A 67 -10.26 10.60 -13.97
N GLN A 68 -10.89 11.75 -14.27
CA GLN A 68 -11.23 12.12 -15.65
C GLN A 68 -10.00 12.32 -16.52
N LEU A 69 -8.93 12.90 -15.96
CA LEU A 69 -7.67 13.08 -16.64
C LEU A 69 -7.05 11.71 -16.99
N GLN A 70 -7.07 10.75 -16.06
CA GLN A 70 -6.60 9.38 -16.32
C GLN A 70 -7.41 8.70 -17.44
N ASP A 71 -8.70 8.97 -17.53
CA ASP A 71 -9.61 8.43 -18.56
C ASP A 71 -9.55 9.18 -19.90
N THR A 72 -8.75 10.24 -20.00
CA THR A 72 -8.61 11.07 -21.21
C THR A 72 -7.18 11.10 -21.72
N ASP A 73 -6.19 11.25 -20.83
CA ASP A 73 -4.76 11.39 -21.16
C ASP A 73 -3.93 10.80 -20.01
N GLU A 74 -3.63 9.51 -20.12
CA GLU A 74 -2.95 8.74 -19.08
C GLU A 74 -1.50 9.22 -18.87
N THR A 75 -0.85 9.72 -19.93
CA THR A 75 0.51 10.28 -19.82
C THR A 75 0.50 11.58 -19.02
N LEU A 76 -0.43 12.50 -19.31
CA LEU A 76 -0.56 13.75 -18.56
C LEU A 76 -1.00 13.50 -17.10
N PHE A 77 -1.87 12.52 -16.86
CA PHE A 77 -2.23 12.08 -15.51
C PHE A 77 -0.98 11.72 -14.69
N TYR A 78 -0.14 10.81 -15.18
CA TYR A 78 1.09 10.44 -14.46
C TYR A 78 2.11 11.58 -14.40
N ARG A 79 2.20 12.43 -15.42
CA ARG A 79 3.03 13.64 -15.39
C ARG A 79 2.62 14.57 -14.23
N VAL A 80 1.33 14.73 -13.97
CA VAL A 80 0.80 15.51 -12.84
C VAL A 80 1.20 14.84 -11.52
N LEU A 81 0.88 13.55 -11.33
CA LEU A 81 1.20 12.86 -10.08
C LEU A 81 2.70 12.90 -9.74
N MET A 82 3.56 12.71 -10.75
CA MET A 82 5.02 12.68 -10.57
C MET A 82 5.65 14.08 -10.48
N SER A 83 4.89 15.15 -10.76
CA SER A 83 5.38 16.53 -10.65
C SER A 83 5.51 17.01 -9.21
N ASP A 84 4.60 16.57 -8.34
CA ASP A 84 4.57 16.85 -6.91
C ASP A 84 3.89 15.67 -6.18
N PRO A 85 4.62 14.57 -5.95
CA PRO A 85 4.06 13.36 -5.36
C PRO A 85 3.45 13.61 -3.97
N ALA A 86 4.08 14.48 -3.17
CA ALA A 86 3.60 14.84 -1.84
C ALA A 86 2.22 15.49 -1.88
N ARG A 87 1.94 16.29 -2.92
CA ARG A 87 0.65 16.94 -3.12
C ARG A 87 -0.41 16.00 -3.70
N PHE A 88 -0.07 15.20 -4.71
CA PHE A 88 -1.07 14.50 -5.51
C PHE A 88 -1.33 13.04 -5.13
N MET A 89 -0.35 12.33 -4.53
CA MET A 89 -0.58 10.96 -4.08
C MET A 89 -1.71 10.85 -3.04
N PRO A 90 -1.84 11.76 -2.05
CA PRO A 90 -2.94 11.71 -1.10
C PRO A 90 -4.32 11.94 -1.73
N ILE A 91 -4.36 12.56 -2.92
CA ILE A 91 -5.61 12.80 -3.66
C ILE A 91 -6.04 11.54 -4.40
N VAL A 92 -5.14 10.83 -5.09
CA VAL A 92 -5.49 9.61 -5.85
C VAL A 92 -5.53 8.33 -5.01
N TYR A 93 -5.01 8.40 -3.78
CA TYR A 93 -5.05 7.31 -2.82
C TYR A 93 -5.47 7.82 -1.44
N THR A 94 -4.95 7.26 -0.35
CA THR A 94 -5.31 7.65 1.01
C THR A 94 -4.86 9.08 1.33
N PRO A 95 -5.73 9.92 1.91
CA PRO A 95 -7.05 9.56 2.45
C PRO A 95 -8.23 9.73 1.45
N THR A 96 -8.08 10.53 0.39
CA THR A 96 -9.21 10.97 -0.45
C THR A 96 -9.92 9.83 -1.18
N VAL A 97 -9.20 8.78 -1.59
CA VAL A 97 -9.79 7.59 -2.24
C VAL A 97 -10.84 6.91 -1.37
N GLY A 98 -10.72 6.99 -0.04
CA GLY A 98 -11.69 6.43 0.89
C GLY A 98 -13.04 7.13 0.77
N GLU A 99 -13.05 8.47 0.77
CA GLU A 99 -14.26 9.26 0.53
C GLU A 99 -14.84 8.99 -0.87
N ALA A 100 -13.96 8.92 -1.88
CA ALA A 100 -14.38 8.58 -3.24
C ALA A 100 -15.02 7.18 -3.31
N CYS A 101 -14.50 6.20 -2.57
CA CYS A 101 -15.09 4.86 -2.47
C CYS A 101 -16.46 4.92 -1.78
N GLN A 102 -16.63 5.66 -0.68
CA GLN A 102 -17.96 5.79 -0.05
C GLN A 102 -19.02 6.33 -1.02
N LYS A 103 -18.61 7.20 -1.96
CA LYS A 103 -19.47 7.83 -2.96
C LYS A 103 -19.35 7.19 -4.35
N PHE A 104 -18.68 6.05 -4.51
CA PHE A 104 -18.22 5.56 -5.82
C PHE A 104 -19.36 5.37 -6.82
N GLY A 105 -20.45 4.71 -6.42
CA GLY A 105 -21.63 4.52 -7.27
C GLY A 105 -22.25 5.84 -7.75
N HIS A 106 -22.21 6.88 -6.92
CA HIS A 106 -22.71 8.23 -7.25
C HIS A 106 -21.76 9.02 -8.15
N LEU A 107 -20.46 8.69 -8.10
CA LEU A 107 -19.41 9.36 -8.88
C LEU A 107 -19.09 8.63 -10.20
N PHE A 108 -19.66 7.45 -10.42
CA PHE A 108 -19.31 6.58 -11.54
C PHE A 108 -19.55 7.27 -12.90
N ARG A 109 -18.54 7.23 -13.77
CA ARG A 109 -18.58 7.85 -15.11
C ARG A 109 -18.10 6.90 -16.19
N ARG A 110 -16.85 6.43 -16.07
CA ARG A 110 -16.25 5.44 -16.96
C ARG A 110 -15.74 4.26 -16.13
N PRO A 111 -15.91 3.01 -16.60
CA PRO A 111 -15.36 1.85 -15.93
C PRO A 111 -13.84 1.82 -16.09
N ARG A 112 -13.13 1.46 -15.01
CA ARG A 112 -11.70 1.14 -15.02
C ARG A 112 -11.48 -0.11 -14.18
N GLY A 113 -10.79 -1.10 -14.76
CA GLY A 113 -10.61 -2.43 -14.16
C GLY A 113 -11.70 -3.44 -14.50
N LEU A 114 -11.61 -4.62 -13.90
CA LEU A 114 -12.54 -5.73 -14.09
C LEU A 114 -13.37 -6.00 -12.82
N TYR A 115 -14.67 -6.18 -12.99
CA TYR A 115 -15.60 -6.55 -11.93
C TYR A 115 -15.96 -8.03 -12.09
N LEU A 116 -15.52 -8.87 -11.15
CA LEU A 116 -15.73 -10.31 -11.13
C LEU A 116 -16.84 -10.64 -10.15
N SER A 117 -18.07 -10.72 -10.66
CA SER A 117 -19.24 -11.07 -9.86
C SER A 117 -19.29 -12.58 -9.58
N ILE A 118 -19.65 -12.97 -8.36
CA ILE A 118 -19.88 -14.38 -7.99
C ILE A 118 -20.90 -15.07 -8.91
N LYS A 119 -21.85 -14.31 -9.49
CA LYS A 119 -22.83 -14.80 -10.49
C LYS A 119 -22.22 -15.26 -11.81
N ARG A 120 -20.89 -15.16 -11.96
CA ARG A 120 -20.13 -15.53 -13.16
C ARG A 120 -19.11 -16.63 -12.87
N LYS A 121 -19.21 -17.33 -11.74
CA LYS A 121 -18.45 -18.55 -11.46
C LYS A 121 -18.52 -19.52 -12.65
N GLY A 122 -17.38 -20.09 -13.02
CA GLY A 122 -17.18 -20.92 -14.21
C GLY A 122 -16.83 -20.14 -15.49
N ARG A 123 -16.80 -18.81 -15.47
CA ARG A 123 -16.56 -17.96 -16.65
C ARG A 123 -15.45 -16.93 -16.45
N LEU A 124 -14.63 -17.03 -15.40
CA LEU A 124 -13.63 -15.98 -15.11
C LEU A 124 -12.58 -15.83 -16.20
N ARG A 125 -12.13 -16.92 -16.83
CA ARG A 125 -11.20 -16.84 -17.98
C ARG A 125 -11.76 -16.03 -19.14
N GLU A 126 -13.05 -16.18 -19.43
CA GLU A 126 -13.72 -15.40 -20.47
C GLU A 126 -13.74 -13.91 -20.11
N ILE A 127 -14.05 -13.58 -18.85
CA ILE A 127 -14.09 -12.20 -18.38
C ILE A 127 -12.71 -11.55 -18.43
N LEU A 128 -11.66 -12.26 -17.99
CA LEU A 128 -10.28 -11.76 -18.05
C LEU A 128 -9.85 -11.46 -19.50
N ARG A 129 -10.31 -12.25 -20.49
CA ARG A 129 -10.05 -12.00 -21.91
C ARG A 129 -10.69 -10.73 -22.46
N ASN A 130 -11.65 -10.13 -21.76
CA ASN A 130 -12.22 -8.84 -22.15
C ASN A 130 -11.28 -7.66 -21.82
N TRP A 131 -10.26 -7.87 -20.99
CA TRP A 131 -9.23 -6.84 -20.78
C TRP A 131 -8.45 -6.60 -22.09
N PRO A 132 -8.25 -5.33 -22.50
CA PRO A 132 -7.61 -5.02 -23.77
C PRO A 132 -6.12 -5.42 -23.81
N GLU A 133 -5.44 -5.45 -22.67
CA GLU A 133 -4.04 -5.86 -22.59
C GLU A 133 -3.90 -7.36 -22.36
N ARG A 134 -2.99 -7.96 -23.13
CA ARG A 134 -2.64 -9.39 -23.00
C ARG A 134 -1.43 -9.61 -22.12
N ASP A 135 -0.60 -8.59 -21.97
CA ASP A 135 0.61 -8.65 -21.17
C ASP A 135 0.37 -7.95 -19.82
N VAL A 136 -0.39 -8.59 -18.94
CA VAL A 136 -0.62 -8.08 -17.57
C VAL A 136 0.44 -8.67 -16.64
N ARG A 137 1.06 -7.82 -15.81
CA ARG A 137 2.13 -8.21 -14.87
C ARG A 137 1.84 -7.89 -13.42
N CYS A 138 0.99 -6.90 -13.13
CA CYS A 138 0.62 -6.53 -11.77
C CYS A 138 -0.90 -6.39 -11.65
N ILE A 139 -1.50 -7.20 -10.81
CA ILE A 139 -2.93 -7.20 -10.50
C ILE A 139 -3.10 -6.79 -9.04
N VAL A 140 -3.98 -5.83 -8.77
CA VAL A 140 -4.46 -5.56 -7.41
C VAL A 140 -5.91 -5.99 -7.35
N VAL A 141 -6.24 -6.83 -6.37
CA VAL A 141 -7.58 -7.41 -6.21
C VAL A 141 -8.12 -7.20 -4.80
N THR A 142 -9.35 -6.70 -4.73
CA THR A 142 -10.10 -6.52 -3.48
C THR A 142 -11.48 -7.17 -3.55
N SER A 143 -12.04 -7.57 -2.39
CA SER A 143 -13.46 -7.90 -2.22
C SER A 143 -14.30 -6.72 -1.72
N GLY A 144 -13.65 -5.58 -1.43
CA GLY A 144 -14.29 -4.38 -0.89
C GLY A 144 -14.80 -4.51 0.55
N GLU A 145 -14.46 -5.58 1.26
CA GLU A 145 -15.04 -5.91 2.57
C GLU A 145 -14.47 -5.10 3.72
N ARG A 146 -13.20 -4.71 3.61
CA ARG A 146 -12.48 -4.05 4.70
C ARG A 146 -11.66 -2.89 4.17
N ILE A 147 -12.31 -1.98 3.45
CA ILE A 147 -11.66 -0.74 3.01
C ILE A 147 -11.15 0.00 4.25
N LEU A 148 -9.85 0.30 4.28
CA LEU A 148 -9.13 0.73 5.47
C LEU A 148 -9.85 1.87 6.23
N GLY A 149 -10.29 1.58 7.46
CA GLY A 149 -10.98 2.53 8.34
C GLY A 149 -12.45 2.82 7.99
N LEU A 150 -12.98 2.26 6.89
CA LEU A 150 -14.32 2.49 6.36
C LEU A 150 -15.20 1.24 6.32
N GLY A 151 -14.60 0.05 6.38
CA GLY A 151 -15.33 -1.22 6.43
C GLY A 151 -15.81 -1.71 5.07
N ASP A 152 -16.97 -2.36 5.05
CA ASP A 152 -17.52 -2.99 3.85
C ASP A 152 -18.14 -1.94 2.92
N LEU A 153 -17.49 -1.71 1.77
CA LEU A 153 -17.97 -0.85 0.70
C LEU A 153 -18.40 -1.65 -0.55
N GLY A 154 -18.37 -2.98 -0.49
CA GLY A 154 -18.75 -3.85 -1.61
C GLY A 154 -18.09 -3.44 -2.92
N ALA A 155 -18.87 -3.36 -4.00
CA ALA A 155 -18.38 -2.97 -5.33
C ALA A 155 -17.84 -1.52 -5.43
N ASN A 156 -18.17 -0.66 -4.47
CA ASN A 156 -17.62 0.68 -4.42
C ASN A 156 -16.12 0.68 -4.04
N GLY A 157 -15.60 -0.43 -3.52
CA GLY A 157 -14.18 -0.61 -3.22
C GLY A 157 -13.24 -0.60 -4.44
N MET A 158 -13.75 -0.57 -5.67
CA MET A 158 -12.93 -0.58 -6.90
C MET A 158 -11.95 0.61 -6.97
N GLY A 159 -12.26 1.73 -6.31
CA GLY A 159 -11.33 2.87 -6.22
C GLY A 159 -9.98 2.50 -5.60
N ILE A 160 -9.94 1.48 -4.73
CA ILE A 160 -8.71 1.04 -4.06
C ILE A 160 -7.72 0.37 -5.02
N PRO A 161 -8.06 -0.70 -5.78
CA PRO A 161 -7.19 -1.24 -6.81
C PRO A 161 -6.73 -0.21 -7.84
N ILE A 162 -7.61 0.70 -8.27
CA ILE A 162 -7.28 1.76 -9.22
C ILE A 162 -6.21 2.69 -8.63
N GLY A 163 -6.43 3.19 -7.42
CA GLY A 163 -5.50 4.09 -6.74
C GLY A 163 -4.15 3.42 -6.43
N LYS A 164 -4.14 2.16 -5.95
CA LYS A 164 -2.91 1.39 -5.74
C LYS A 164 -2.10 1.27 -7.02
N LEU A 165 -2.71 0.90 -8.14
CA LEU A 165 -2.00 0.73 -9.41
C LEU A 165 -1.53 2.07 -10.00
N ALA A 166 -2.22 3.17 -9.72
CA ALA A 166 -1.70 4.51 -10.00
C ALA A 166 -0.41 4.78 -9.20
N LEU A 167 -0.32 4.36 -7.94
CA LEU A 167 0.88 4.47 -7.12
C LEU A 167 1.99 3.48 -7.53
N TYR A 168 1.67 2.27 -8.00
CA TYR A 168 2.64 1.37 -8.65
C TYR A 168 3.41 2.09 -9.76
N THR A 169 2.69 2.90 -10.54
CA THR A 169 3.27 3.66 -11.65
C THR A 169 3.96 4.93 -11.16
N ALA A 170 3.27 5.80 -10.43
CA ALA A 170 3.78 7.12 -10.05
C ALA A 170 4.90 7.05 -9.01
N ALA A 171 4.81 6.13 -8.05
CA ALA A 171 5.84 5.93 -7.02
C ALA A 171 6.83 4.82 -7.41
N GLY A 172 6.36 3.68 -7.91
CA GLY A 172 7.24 2.53 -8.20
C GLY A 172 7.88 2.54 -9.58
N GLY A 173 7.31 3.26 -10.55
CA GLY A 173 7.75 3.23 -11.94
C GLY A 173 7.26 2.01 -12.74
N VAL A 174 6.31 1.22 -12.25
CA VAL A 174 5.74 0.12 -13.04
C VAL A 174 4.94 0.71 -14.21
N PRO A 175 5.18 0.33 -15.47
CA PRO A 175 4.43 0.92 -16.58
C PRO A 175 2.94 0.54 -16.53
N PRO A 176 2.03 1.51 -16.73
CA PRO A 176 0.61 1.36 -16.42
C PRO A 176 -0.09 0.33 -17.31
N GLN A 177 0.39 0.10 -18.54
CA GLN A 177 -0.16 -0.91 -19.44
C GLN A 177 0.00 -2.35 -18.92
N TYR A 178 0.90 -2.58 -17.96
CA TYR A 178 1.08 -3.89 -17.34
C TYR A 178 0.20 -4.11 -16.10
N THR A 179 -0.66 -3.14 -15.79
CA THR A 179 -1.47 -3.16 -14.57
C THR A 179 -2.93 -3.51 -14.84
N LEU A 180 -3.58 -4.20 -13.91
CA LEU A 180 -4.99 -4.58 -14.00
C LEU A 180 -5.66 -4.46 -12.61
N PRO A 181 -6.55 -3.47 -12.40
CA PRO A 181 -7.37 -3.40 -11.20
C PRO A 181 -8.53 -4.39 -11.27
N VAL A 182 -8.75 -5.14 -10.19
CA VAL A 182 -9.82 -6.16 -10.11
C VAL A 182 -10.63 -5.97 -8.83
N LEU A 183 -11.95 -6.08 -8.95
CA LEU A 183 -12.85 -6.21 -7.82
C LEU A 183 -13.61 -7.53 -7.91
N ILE A 184 -13.57 -8.32 -6.84
CA ILE A 184 -14.40 -9.50 -6.66
C ILE A 184 -15.68 -9.07 -5.94
N ASP A 185 -16.81 -9.08 -6.66
CA ASP A 185 -18.12 -8.74 -6.11
C ASP A 185 -18.83 -10.01 -5.61
N ALA A 186 -18.67 -10.25 -4.31
CA ALA A 186 -19.22 -11.36 -3.56
C ALA A 186 -20.50 -10.98 -2.78
N GLY A 187 -21.08 -9.80 -3.04
CA GLY A 187 -22.10 -9.18 -2.21
C GLY A 187 -21.52 -8.19 -1.20
N THR A 188 -22.38 -7.60 -0.36
CA THR A 188 -21.98 -6.69 0.72
C THR A 188 -22.93 -6.85 1.91
N ASN A 189 -22.39 -6.79 3.12
CA ASN A 189 -23.15 -6.80 4.37
C ASN A 189 -23.50 -5.36 4.83
N ASN A 190 -23.15 -4.34 4.05
CA ASN A 190 -23.48 -2.96 4.32
C ASN A 190 -24.94 -2.67 3.94
N GLU A 191 -25.83 -2.61 4.94
CA GLU A 191 -27.26 -2.33 4.75
C GLU A 191 -27.55 -1.00 4.05
N THR A 192 -26.69 0.02 4.27
CA THR A 192 -26.84 1.31 3.59
C THR A 192 -26.63 1.15 2.07
N LEU A 193 -25.63 0.39 1.65
CA LEU A 193 -25.39 0.11 0.23
C LEU A 193 -26.46 -0.80 -0.38
N LEU A 194 -26.96 -1.78 0.37
CA LEU A 194 -28.06 -2.63 -0.07
C LEU A 194 -29.34 -1.82 -0.33
N GLY A 195 -29.60 -0.81 0.50
CA GLY A 195 -30.73 0.12 0.36
C GLY A 195 -30.53 1.23 -0.67
N ASP A 196 -29.29 1.53 -1.07
CA ASP A 196 -28.99 2.62 -1.99
C ASP A 196 -29.41 2.27 -3.44
N PRO A 197 -30.32 3.04 -4.07
CA PRO A 197 -30.70 2.82 -5.47
C PRO A 197 -29.54 3.00 -6.46
N LEU A 198 -28.49 3.75 -6.09
CA LEU A 198 -27.32 4.03 -6.93
C LEU A 198 -26.13 3.10 -6.65
N TYR A 199 -26.26 2.13 -5.74
CA TYR A 199 -25.25 1.09 -5.57
C TYR A 199 -25.16 0.19 -6.80
N LEU A 200 -23.95 0.09 -7.36
CA LEU A 200 -23.67 -0.62 -8.61
C LEU A 200 -23.35 -2.11 -8.42
N GLY A 201 -23.06 -2.54 -7.19
CA GLY A 201 -22.71 -3.92 -6.89
C GLY A 201 -23.90 -4.85 -6.71
N LEU A 202 -23.62 -6.11 -6.38
CA LEU A 202 -24.65 -7.08 -6.08
C LEU A 202 -25.44 -6.69 -4.83
N LYS A 203 -26.77 -6.52 -4.99
CA LYS A 203 -27.72 -6.29 -3.89
C LYS A 203 -28.08 -7.60 -3.18
N GLN A 204 -27.07 -8.20 -2.55
CA GLN A 204 -27.18 -9.38 -1.69
C GLN A 204 -26.10 -9.32 -0.61
N THR A 205 -26.34 -10.01 0.51
CA THR A 205 -25.31 -10.21 1.54
C THR A 205 -24.14 -11.02 1.00
N ARG A 206 -23.00 -10.92 1.68
CA ARG A 206 -21.81 -11.69 1.33
C ARG A 206 -22.08 -13.20 1.40
N ILE A 207 -21.47 -13.92 0.48
CA ILE A 207 -21.50 -15.39 0.43
C ILE A 207 -20.66 -16.01 1.57
N SER A 208 -20.75 -17.33 1.71
CA SER A 208 -19.94 -18.07 2.67
C SER A 208 -18.45 -18.13 2.27
N ASP A 209 -17.57 -18.34 3.26
CA ASP A 209 -16.12 -18.47 3.05
C ASP A 209 -15.78 -19.60 2.05
N ASP A 210 -16.48 -20.75 2.10
CA ASP A 210 -16.24 -21.88 1.20
C ASP A 210 -16.57 -21.53 -0.26
N GLU A 211 -17.66 -20.79 -0.48
CA GLU A 211 -18.05 -20.34 -1.82
C GLU A 211 -17.09 -19.26 -2.34
N LEU A 212 -16.64 -18.37 -1.46
CA LEU A 212 -15.65 -17.33 -1.76
C LEU A 212 -14.32 -17.97 -2.17
N ASP A 213 -13.86 -18.96 -1.41
CA ASP A 213 -12.60 -19.68 -1.66
C ASP A 213 -12.61 -20.39 -2.99
N ALA A 214 -13.70 -21.10 -3.29
CA ALA A 214 -13.85 -21.76 -4.58
C ALA A 214 -13.88 -20.75 -5.75
N PHE A 215 -14.38 -19.53 -5.54
CA PHE A 215 -14.35 -18.48 -6.55
C PHE A 215 -12.96 -17.85 -6.71
N VAL A 216 -12.25 -17.61 -5.60
CA VAL A 216 -10.88 -17.10 -5.64
C VAL A 216 -9.92 -18.14 -6.24
N ASP A 217 -10.14 -19.44 -5.99
CA ASP A 217 -9.38 -20.52 -6.65
C ASP A 217 -9.55 -20.45 -8.17
N GLU A 218 -10.78 -20.27 -8.66
CA GLU A 218 -11.06 -20.09 -10.08
C GLU A 218 -10.38 -18.81 -10.62
N PHE A 219 -10.43 -17.71 -9.86
CA PHE A 219 -9.79 -16.47 -10.25
C PHE A 219 -8.28 -16.63 -10.39
N VAL A 220 -7.60 -17.22 -9.40
CA VAL A 220 -6.16 -17.45 -9.43
C VAL A 220 -5.80 -18.36 -10.61
N ALA A 221 -6.52 -19.46 -10.81
CA ALA A 221 -6.30 -20.35 -11.95
C ALA A 221 -6.53 -19.64 -13.30
N ALA A 222 -7.53 -18.76 -13.39
CA ALA A 222 -7.80 -17.98 -14.58
C ALA A 222 -6.69 -16.95 -14.86
N VAL A 223 -6.17 -16.28 -13.81
CA VAL A 223 -5.03 -15.37 -13.93
C VAL A 223 -3.78 -16.11 -14.40
N GLU A 224 -3.45 -17.27 -13.83
CA GLU A 224 -2.29 -18.05 -14.28
C GLU A 224 -2.40 -18.48 -15.76
N ALA A 225 -3.62 -18.77 -16.21
CA ALA A 225 -3.87 -19.21 -17.57
C ALA A 225 -3.88 -18.08 -18.62
N GLU A 226 -4.40 -16.90 -18.26
CA GLU A 226 -4.50 -15.76 -19.18
C GLU A 226 -3.31 -14.77 -19.07
N PHE A 227 -2.72 -14.65 -17.88
CA PHE A 227 -1.62 -13.72 -17.54
C PHE A 227 -0.51 -14.45 -16.75
N PRO A 228 0.18 -15.43 -17.36
CA PRO A 228 1.13 -16.28 -16.66
C PRO A 228 2.29 -15.49 -16.03
N GLY A 229 2.47 -15.68 -14.72
CA GLY A 229 3.49 -15.00 -13.93
C GLY A 229 3.15 -13.56 -13.52
N ALA A 230 1.90 -13.13 -13.70
CA ALA A 230 1.43 -11.88 -13.11
C ALA A 230 1.48 -11.93 -11.57
N LEU A 231 1.88 -10.82 -10.97
CA LEU A 231 1.78 -10.56 -9.55
C LEU A 231 0.31 -10.35 -9.16
N ILE A 232 -0.16 -11.06 -8.13
CA ILE A 232 -1.48 -10.83 -7.52
C ILE A 232 -1.27 -10.21 -6.13
N GLN A 233 -1.59 -8.92 -6.00
CA GLN A 233 -1.68 -8.25 -4.71
C GLN A 233 -3.11 -8.31 -4.20
N PHE A 234 -3.31 -8.92 -3.03
CA PHE A 234 -4.56 -8.85 -2.28
C PHE A 234 -4.60 -7.56 -1.45
N GLU A 235 -5.72 -6.84 -1.50
CA GLU A 235 -5.92 -5.56 -0.82
C GLU A 235 -7.30 -5.46 -0.16
N ASP A 236 -7.37 -4.94 1.06
CA ASP A 236 -8.61 -4.59 1.78
C ASP A 236 -9.61 -5.76 1.93
N TRP A 237 -9.07 -6.97 2.13
CA TRP A 237 -9.83 -8.16 2.50
C TRP A 237 -10.13 -8.18 4.00
N ALA A 238 -11.22 -8.83 4.41
CA ALA A 238 -11.51 -9.06 5.82
C ALA A 238 -10.30 -9.70 6.53
N GLY A 239 -10.07 -9.38 7.79
CA GLY A 239 -8.80 -9.73 8.46
C GLY A 239 -8.48 -11.23 8.45
N ASN A 240 -9.49 -12.08 8.63
CA ASN A 240 -9.30 -13.54 8.57
C ASN A 240 -9.07 -14.01 7.14
N ASP A 241 -9.81 -13.47 6.16
CA ASP A 241 -9.64 -13.80 4.73
C ASP A 241 -8.28 -13.38 4.20
N ALA A 242 -7.80 -12.20 4.58
CA ALA A 242 -6.49 -11.69 4.18
C ALA A 242 -5.37 -12.69 4.55
N ILE A 243 -5.39 -13.21 5.78
CA ILE A 243 -4.42 -14.23 6.24
C ILE A 243 -4.65 -15.56 5.53
N ARG A 244 -5.92 -16.03 5.50
CA ARG A 244 -6.28 -17.34 4.96
C ARG A 244 -5.97 -17.47 3.47
N LEU A 245 -6.28 -16.44 2.68
CA LEU A 245 -5.98 -16.39 1.25
C LEU A 245 -4.47 -16.25 1.00
N LEU A 246 -3.77 -15.45 1.81
CA LEU A 246 -2.31 -15.35 1.69
C LEU A 246 -1.65 -16.71 1.91
N GLU A 247 -1.97 -17.42 2.99
CA GLU A 247 -1.44 -18.75 3.27
C GLU A 247 -1.82 -19.78 2.20
N ARG A 248 -3.03 -19.67 1.63
CA ARG A 248 -3.50 -20.55 0.56
C ARG A 248 -2.69 -20.42 -0.73
N TYR A 249 -2.18 -19.24 -1.06
CA TYR A 249 -1.63 -18.94 -2.39
C TYR A 249 -0.14 -18.60 -2.43
N ARG A 250 0.47 -18.11 -1.33
CA ARG A 250 1.85 -17.60 -1.29
C ARG A 250 2.92 -18.58 -1.79
N GLU A 251 2.72 -19.88 -1.61
CA GLU A 251 3.64 -20.92 -2.09
C GLU A 251 3.33 -21.42 -3.50
N ARG A 252 2.16 -21.07 -4.06
CA ARG A 252 1.66 -21.56 -5.35
C ARG A 252 1.86 -20.56 -6.48
N VAL A 253 1.61 -19.28 -6.21
CA VAL A 253 1.62 -18.22 -7.22
C VAL A 253 2.42 -17.00 -6.75
N CYS A 254 2.74 -16.09 -7.68
CA CYS A 254 3.38 -14.83 -7.34
C CYS A 254 2.34 -13.89 -6.72
N CYS A 255 2.16 -13.96 -5.41
CA CYS A 255 1.21 -13.10 -4.70
C CYS A 255 1.73 -12.61 -3.35
N PHE A 256 1.13 -11.53 -2.87
CA PHE A 256 1.28 -11.03 -1.52
C PHE A 256 0.02 -10.29 -1.07
N ASN A 257 -0.07 -9.97 0.21
CA ASN A 257 -1.11 -9.10 0.74
C ASN A 257 -0.47 -7.84 1.35
N ASP A 258 -0.87 -6.65 0.91
CA ASP A 258 -0.24 -5.41 1.37
C ASP A 258 -0.63 -5.05 2.81
N ASP A 259 -1.88 -5.32 3.21
CA ASP A 259 -2.35 -5.11 4.60
C ASP A 259 -1.62 -5.98 5.63
N VAL A 260 -1.08 -7.13 5.20
CA VAL A 260 -0.34 -8.06 6.04
C VAL A 260 1.17 -7.83 5.90
N GLN A 261 1.71 -8.05 4.70
CA GLN A 261 3.16 -8.06 4.46
C GLN A 261 3.69 -6.66 4.16
N GLY A 262 2.93 -5.81 3.45
CA GLY A 262 3.31 -4.42 3.18
C GLY A 262 3.35 -3.58 4.46
N THR A 263 2.31 -3.68 5.28
CA THR A 263 2.27 -3.04 6.61
C THR A 263 3.36 -3.56 7.53
N ALA A 264 3.66 -4.87 7.49
CA ALA A 264 4.78 -5.44 8.22
C ALA A 264 6.13 -4.83 7.81
N ALA A 265 6.37 -4.73 6.50
CA ALA A 265 7.62 -4.17 5.97
C ALA A 265 7.77 -2.69 6.29
N VAL A 266 6.71 -1.88 6.17
CA VAL A 266 6.83 -0.44 6.48
C VAL A 266 7.00 -0.20 7.98
N ALA A 267 6.35 -1.00 8.84
CA ALA A 267 6.57 -0.95 10.27
C ALA A 267 8.03 -1.35 10.61
N LEU A 268 8.54 -2.44 10.02
CA LEU A 268 9.94 -2.84 10.17
C LEU A 268 10.91 -1.75 9.68
N ALA A 269 10.62 -1.08 8.55
CA ALA A 269 11.42 0.04 8.07
C ALA A 269 11.48 1.19 9.08
N GLY A 270 10.34 1.51 9.72
CA GLY A 270 10.27 2.51 10.79
C GLY A 270 11.07 2.10 12.01
N ILE A 271 11.03 0.81 12.39
CA ILE A 271 11.83 0.25 13.48
C ILE A 271 13.32 0.41 13.14
N LEU A 272 13.77 -0.04 11.97
CA LEU A 272 15.16 0.07 11.53
C LEU A 272 15.63 1.53 11.47
N GLY A 273 14.78 2.44 10.98
CA GLY A 273 15.03 3.88 11.01
C GLY A 273 15.16 4.43 12.43
N ALA A 274 14.30 4.00 13.35
CA ALA A 274 14.36 4.38 14.76
C ALA A 274 15.60 3.83 15.48
N LEU A 275 16.10 2.64 15.10
CA LEU A 275 17.33 2.09 15.67
C LEU A 275 18.56 2.95 15.35
N ARG A 276 18.56 3.66 14.22
CA ARG A 276 19.61 4.65 13.90
C ARG A 276 19.56 5.88 14.80
N ILE A 277 18.42 6.14 15.45
CA ILE A 277 18.25 7.23 16.42
C ILE A 277 18.58 6.75 17.84
N THR A 278 18.18 5.53 18.20
CA THR A 278 18.40 4.98 19.54
C THR A 278 19.80 4.38 19.72
N GLY A 279 20.47 4.00 18.63
CA GLY A 279 21.83 3.44 18.64
C GLY A 279 21.91 1.98 19.09
N ALA A 280 20.78 1.29 19.26
CA ALA A 280 20.73 -0.11 19.72
C ALA A 280 20.38 -1.07 18.56
N PRO A 281 20.95 -2.29 18.53
CA PRO A 281 20.64 -3.29 17.50
C PRO A 281 19.23 -3.88 17.67
N LEU A 282 18.65 -4.42 16.60
CA LEU A 282 17.32 -5.02 16.61
C LEU A 282 17.26 -6.23 17.55
N ALA A 283 18.34 -7.02 17.60
CA ALA A 283 18.49 -8.17 18.47
C ALA A 283 18.27 -7.90 19.98
N LEU A 284 18.44 -6.65 20.44
CA LEU A 284 18.23 -6.27 21.84
C LEU A 284 16.84 -5.73 22.15
N GLN A 285 16.01 -5.54 21.12
CA GLN A 285 14.70 -4.90 21.28
C GLN A 285 13.63 -5.86 21.80
N ARG A 286 12.56 -5.28 22.36
CA ARG A 286 11.34 -5.97 22.77
C ARG A 286 10.14 -5.13 22.34
N PHE A 287 9.15 -5.74 21.71
CA PHE A 287 8.00 -5.03 21.16
C PHE A 287 6.69 -5.54 21.75
N LEU A 288 5.82 -4.58 22.09
CA LEU A 288 4.45 -4.84 22.51
C LEU A 288 3.50 -4.20 21.50
N PHE A 289 2.68 -5.03 20.88
CA PHE A 289 1.68 -4.62 19.89
C PHE A 289 0.34 -4.41 20.57
N LEU A 290 -0.30 -3.27 20.31
CA LEU A 290 -1.71 -3.05 20.59
C LEU A 290 -2.51 -3.36 19.33
N GLY A 291 -3.24 -4.47 19.37
CA GLY A 291 -3.84 -5.13 18.21
C GLY A 291 -3.24 -6.53 18.02
N ALA A 292 -4.09 -7.49 17.67
CA ALA A 292 -3.69 -8.87 17.38
C ALA A 292 -4.37 -9.42 16.11
N GLY A 293 -4.71 -8.53 15.18
CA GLY A 293 -5.26 -8.87 13.86
C GLY A 293 -4.18 -9.01 12.80
N SER A 294 -4.61 -9.13 11.54
CA SER A 294 -3.76 -9.39 10.36
C SER A 294 -2.50 -8.51 10.24
N ALA A 295 -2.63 -7.18 10.37
CA ALA A 295 -1.48 -6.27 10.31
C ALA A 295 -0.49 -6.46 11.48
N ALA A 296 -0.99 -6.61 12.72
CA ALA A 296 -0.15 -6.78 13.89
C ALA A 296 0.61 -8.10 13.86
N VAL A 297 -0.08 -9.19 13.49
CA VAL A 297 0.52 -10.53 13.39
C VAL A 297 1.52 -10.59 12.24
N GLY A 298 1.20 -10.02 11.08
CA GLY A 298 2.14 -9.91 9.96
C GLY A 298 3.42 -9.15 10.35
N THR A 299 3.26 -8.02 11.05
CA THR A 299 4.39 -7.21 11.52
C THR A 299 5.23 -7.96 12.56
N ALA A 300 4.58 -8.61 13.52
CA ALA A 300 5.25 -9.43 14.53
C ALA A 300 6.03 -10.60 13.90
N ASP A 301 5.48 -11.27 12.89
CA ASP A 301 6.13 -12.38 12.20
C ASP A 301 7.34 -11.92 11.37
N LEU A 302 7.21 -10.83 10.61
CA LEU A 302 8.33 -10.26 9.85
C LEU A 302 9.45 -9.76 10.77
N LEU A 303 9.09 -9.16 11.90
CA LEU A 303 10.03 -8.71 12.93
C LEU A 303 10.79 -9.88 13.56
N VAL A 304 10.11 -11.00 13.85
CA VAL A 304 10.76 -12.23 14.33
C VAL A 304 11.76 -12.76 13.30
N LYS A 305 11.40 -12.75 12.01
CA LYS A 305 12.31 -13.16 10.92
C LYS A 305 13.53 -12.25 10.83
N ALA A 306 13.34 -10.93 10.86
CA ALA A 306 14.44 -9.96 10.86
C ALA A 306 15.37 -10.12 12.08
N MET A 307 14.83 -10.38 13.27
CA MET A 307 15.63 -10.66 14.47
C MET A 307 16.43 -11.96 14.35
N ARG A 308 15.88 -12.99 13.70
CA ARG A 308 16.59 -14.25 13.43
C ARG A 308 17.74 -14.04 12.45
N ASP A 309 17.54 -13.20 11.43
CA ASP A 309 18.59 -12.86 10.47
C ASP A 309 19.75 -12.09 11.15
N GLU A 310 19.48 -11.35 12.23
CA GLU A 310 20.51 -10.76 13.12
C GLU A 310 21.11 -11.74 14.15
N GLY A 311 20.69 -13.01 14.15
CA GLY A 311 21.26 -14.07 14.99
C GLY A 311 20.58 -14.26 16.35
N VAL A 312 19.37 -13.72 16.59
CA VAL A 312 18.61 -14.03 17.80
C VAL A 312 18.14 -15.49 17.76
N ALA A 313 18.41 -16.23 18.84
CA ALA A 313 18.04 -17.64 18.95
C ALA A 313 16.51 -17.86 18.89
N ASP A 314 16.11 -18.97 18.28
CA ASP A 314 14.69 -19.31 18.03
C ASP A 314 13.82 -19.36 19.29
N ASP A 315 14.37 -19.87 20.39
CA ASP A 315 13.65 -19.98 21.66
C ASP A 315 13.41 -18.62 22.34
N ASP A 316 14.19 -17.59 22.00
CA ASP A 316 14.17 -16.28 22.64
C ASP A 316 13.47 -15.20 21.80
N VAL A 317 13.51 -15.32 20.46
CA VAL A 317 12.98 -14.28 19.56
C VAL A 317 11.48 -14.04 19.77
N ARG A 318 10.70 -15.10 20.02
CA ARG A 318 9.24 -14.99 20.21
C ARG A 318 8.85 -14.42 21.56
N SER A 319 9.67 -14.58 22.60
CA SER A 319 9.45 -13.91 23.90
C SER A 319 9.69 -12.41 23.86
N ARG A 320 10.36 -11.90 22.82
CA ARG A 320 10.61 -10.46 22.63
C ARG A 320 9.47 -9.74 21.93
N VAL A 321 8.49 -10.47 21.39
CA VAL A 321 7.38 -9.92 20.61
C VAL A 321 6.06 -10.38 21.21
N ALA A 322 5.31 -9.43 21.78
CA ALA A 322 4.06 -9.70 22.47
C ALA A 322 2.87 -8.98 21.79
N LEU A 323 1.73 -9.64 21.75
CA LEU A 323 0.48 -9.10 21.21
C LEU A 323 -0.51 -8.81 22.35
N PHE A 324 -1.26 -7.73 22.22
CA PHE A 324 -2.30 -7.33 23.16
C PHE A 324 -3.59 -7.03 22.39
N ASP A 325 -4.71 -7.59 22.83
CA ASP A 325 -6.02 -7.38 22.20
C ASP A 325 -7.07 -6.94 23.24
N ARG A 326 -8.34 -6.88 22.81
CA ARG A 326 -9.46 -6.52 23.68
C ARG A 326 -9.63 -7.39 24.94
N LYS A 327 -9.00 -8.57 24.99
CA LYS A 327 -9.02 -9.48 26.16
C LYS A 327 -7.76 -9.32 27.04
N GLY A 328 -6.85 -8.40 26.70
CA GLY A 328 -5.57 -8.17 27.37
C GLY A 328 -4.37 -8.75 26.59
N LEU A 329 -3.30 -9.07 27.30
CA LEU A 329 -2.11 -9.73 26.75
C LEU A 329 -2.43 -11.14 26.22
N VAL A 330 -1.98 -11.46 25.00
CA VAL A 330 -2.13 -12.80 24.41
C VAL A 330 -1.24 -13.81 25.13
N THR A 331 -1.84 -14.67 25.95
CA THR A 331 -1.18 -15.69 26.75
C THR A 331 -1.54 -17.11 26.31
N ALA A 332 -0.67 -18.08 26.59
CA ALA A 332 -0.80 -19.48 26.12
C ALA A 332 -1.99 -20.25 26.72
N ASP A 333 -2.53 -19.78 27.85
CA ASP A 333 -3.67 -20.36 28.57
C ASP A 333 -5.04 -19.88 28.06
N ARG A 334 -5.07 -18.97 27.07
CA ARG A 334 -6.32 -18.50 26.47
C ARG A 334 -6.99 -19.59 25.65
N GLU A 335 -8.25 -19.88 25.99
CA GLU A 335 -9.07 -20.88 25.28
C GLU A 335 -9.36 -20.47 23.82
N THR A 336 -9.55 -19.17 23.55
CA THR A 336 -9.94 -18.66 22.23
C THR A 336 -8.79 -17.94 21.52
N LEU A 337 -7.80 -18.68 21.02
CA LEU A 337 -6.75 -18.14 20.15
C LEU A 337 -6.95 -18.58 18.71
N HIS A 338 -6.83 -17.64 17.78
CA HIS A 338 -6.67 -17.99 16.37
C HIS A 338 -5.30 -18.61 16.15
N ASP A 339 -5.17 -19.52 15.18
CA ASP A 339 -3.93 -20.26 14.94
C ASP A 339 -2.75 -19.34 14.62
N TYR A 340 -3.00 -18.23 13.92
CA TYR A 340 -1.99 -17.23 13.61
C TYR A 340 -1.51 -16.42 14.84
N GLN A 341 -2.24 -16.45 15.96
CA GLN A 341 -1.84 -15.76 17.21
C GLN A 341 -1.03 -16.66 18.15
N ARG A 342 -1.26 -17.99 18.09
CA ARG A 342 -0.59 -18.97 18.96
C ARG A 342 0.93 -18.83 19.02
N PRO A 343 1.64 -18.55 17.91
CA PRO A 343 3.09 -18.40 17.93
C PRO A 343 3.61 -17.19 18.73
N PHE A 344 2.74 -16.26 19.15
CA PHE A 344 3.09 -15.08 19.94
C PHE A 344 2.50 -15.12 21.37
N ALA A 345 1.86 -16.24 21.73
CA ALA A 345 1.23 -16.40 23.02
C ALA A 345 2.29 -16.52 24.13
N GLN A 346 2.22 -15.59 25.10
CA GLN A 346 3.19 -15.50 26.18
C GLN A 346 2.94 -16.56 27.25
N ARG A 347 4.00 -17.24 27.72
CA ARG A 347 3.93 -18.21 28.82
C ARG A 347 3.97 -17.49 30.18
N ARG A 348 2.86 -16.84 30.54
CA ARG A 348 2.73 -16.10 31.79
C ARG A 348 1.28 -15.91 32.21
N ALA A 349 1.07 -15.39 33.42
CA ALA A 349 -0.25 -15.03 33.91
C ALA A 349 -0.92 -13.97 33.03
N PRO A 350 -2.25 -14.04 32.82
CA PRO A 350 -2.99 -13.02 32.08
C PRO A 350 -2.78 -11.60 32.64
N ILE A 351 -2.63 -10.63 31.75
CA ILE A 351 -2.54 -9.20 32.09
C ILE A 351 -3.62 -8.46 31.30
N ALA A 352 -4.51 -7.78 32.01
CA ALA A 352 -5.68 -7.12 31.42
C ALA A 352 -5.43 -5.65 31.05
N ASP A 353 -4.55 -4.95 31.76
CA ASP A 353 -4.22 -3.54 31.52
C ASP A 353 -2.93 -3.40 30.69
N PHE A 354 -2.92 -2.45 29.75
CA PHE A 354 -1.80 -2.27 28.83
C PHE A 354 -0.56 -1.68 29.52
N VAL A 355 -0.74 -0.80 30.50
CA VAL A 355 0.36 -0.23 31.30
C VAL A 355 1.02 -1.32 32.15
N ASP A 356 0.22 -2.19 32.76
CA ASP A 356 0.73 -3.35 33.50
C ASP A 356 1.53 -4.29 32.59
N ALA A 357 1.10 -4.46 31.33
CA ALA A 357 1.85 -5.25 30.35
C ALA A 357 3.19 -4.58 29.99
N ILE A 358 3.23 -3.24 29.85
CA ILE A 358 4.48 -2.50 29.62
C ILE A 358 5.44 -2.68 30.81
N GLU A 359 4.96 -2.54 32.05
CA GLU A 359 5.79 -2.75 33.24
C GLU A 359 6.34 -4.18 33.31
N ALA A 360 5.48 -5.15 33.03
CA ALA A 360 5.82 -6.55 33.18
C ALA A 360 6.69 -7.11 32.04
N LEU A 361 6.69 -6.51 30.85
CA LEU A 361 7.47 -6.94 29.68
C LEU A 361 8.67 -6.03 29.39
N ARG A 362 8.61 -4.78 29.86
CA ARG A 362 9.57 -3.70 29.59
C ARG A 362 9.92 -3.63 28.09
N PRO A 363 8.93 -3.41 27.20
CA PRO A 363 9.18 -3.27 25.78
C PRO A 363 10.00 -2.00 25.51
N THR A 364 10.88 -2.06 24.51
CA THR A 364 11.61 -0.90 24.00
C THR A 364 10.79 -0.11 22.96
N GLY A 365 9.79 -0.77 22.34
CA GLY A 365 8.84 -0.13 21.45
C GLY A 365 7.40 -0.64 21.60
N ILE A 366 6.44 0.27 21.42
CA ILE A 366 5.02 -0.07 21.28
C ILE A 366 4.52 0.26 19.88
N ILE A 367 3.71 -0.64 19.31
CA ILE A 367 3.17 -0.52 17.95
C ILE A 367 1.66 -0.67 17.99
N GLY A 368 0.95 0.38 17.59
CA GLY A 368 -0.50 0.47 17.55
C GLY A 368 -1.04 0.10 16.17
N LEU A 369 -1.84 -0.97 16.12
CA LEU A 369 -2.51 -1.50 14.92
C LEU A 369 -3.93 -1.97 15.33
N SER A 370 -4.60 -1.15 16.16
CA SER A 370 -5.82 -1.53 16.87
C SER A 370 -7.09 -0.87 16.35
N THR A 371 -6.97 0.23 15.60
CA THR A 371 -8.05 1.16 15.22
C THR A 371 -8.73 1.86 16.40
N VAL A 372 -8.11 1.84 17.59
CA VAL A 372 -8.63 2.50 18.79
C VAL A 372 -7.91 3.83 19.00
N GLY A 373 -8.56 4.93 18.60
CA GLY A 373 -8.02 6.27 18.75
C GLY A 373 -7.79 6.64 20.23
N GLY A 374 -6.64 7.24 20.53
CA GLY A 374 -6.28 7.66 21.89
C GLY A 374 -5.89 6.53 22.85
N ALA A 375 -5.70 5.30 22.37
CA ALA A 375 -5.34 4.16 23.23
C ALA A 375 -3.94 4.23 23.84
N PHE A 376 -3.01 4.97 23.22
CA PHE A 376 -1.72 5.33 23.84
C PHE A 376 -1.90 6.65 24.60
N ASP A 377 -2.64 6.60 25.70
CA ASP A 377 -2.88 7.76 26.56
C ASP A 377 -1.59 8.23 27.29
N GLN A 378 -1.73 9.29 28.09
CA GLN A 378 -0.61 9.86 28.85
C GLN A 378 0.06 8.82 29.76
N ARG A 379 -0.71 7.94 30.42
CA ARG A 379 -0.17 6.91 31.32
C ARG A 379 0.69 5.92 30.54
N VAL A 380 0.26 5.53 29.35
CA VAL A 380 1.00 4.63 28.45
C VAL A 380 2.33 5.27 28.03
N VAL A 381 2.30 6.50 27.50
CA VAL A 381 3.50 7.17 26.99
C VAL A 381 4.50 7.48 28.11
N GLU A 382 4.04 7.96 29.27
CA GLU A 382 4.90 8.20 30.43
C GLU A 382 5.51 6.90 30.97
N THR A 383 4.76 5.79 30.93
CA THR A 383 5.28 4.48 31.33
C THR A 383 6.35 3.97 30.38
N MET A 384 6.15 4.12 29.06
CA MET A 384 7.18 3.84 28.07
C MET A 384 8.44 4.69 28.28
N ALA A 385 8.27 5.97 28.59
CA ALA A 385 9.37 6.90 28.86
C ALA A 385 10.05 6.64 30.22
N ARG A 386 9.38 6.02 31.18
CA ARG A 386 9.97 5.58 32.46
C ARG A 386 10.85 4.34 32.26
N VAL A 387 10.41 3.37 31.46
CA VAL A 387 11.14 2.11 31.28
C VAL A 387 12.22 2.17 30.19
N ASN A 388 12.22 3.23 29.36
CA ASN A 388 13.20 3.45 28.28
C ASN A 388 13.71 4.89 28.24
N GLU A 389 14.99 5.08 27.88
CA GLU A 389 15.54 6.41 27.64
C GLU A 389 14.93 7.08 26.39
N ARG A 390 14.86 6.34 25.28
CA ARG A 390 14.30 6.76 23.99
C ARG A 390 13.22 5.76 23.52
N PRO A 391 11.98 5.82 24.04
CA PRO A 391 10.95 4.85 23.68
C PRO A 391 10.51 4.97 22.23
N MET A 392 10.35 3.85 21.52
CA MET A 392 9.71 3.83 20.21
C MET A 392 8.18 3.78 20.39
N ILE A 393 7.45 4.73 19.81
CA ILE A 393 5.99 4.84 19.92
C ILE A 393 5.41 5.01 18.53
N PHE A 394 4.90 3.91 17.95
CA PHE A 394 4.36 3.91 16.59
C PHE A 394 2.85 3.75 16.61
N ALA A 395 2.13 4.77 16.14
CA ALA A 395 0.67 4.80 16.11
C ALA A 395 0.19 4.67 14.65
N TYR A 396 0.08 3.43 14.16
CA TYR A 396 -0.13 3.15 12.73
C TYR A 396 -1.61 3.05 12.32
N SER A 397 -2.54 3.13 13.25
CA SER A 397 -3.97 3.11 12.92
C SER A 397 -4.38 4.33 12.07
N ASN A 398 -5.20 4.07 11.05
CA ASN A 398 -5.70 5.06 10.10
C ASN A 398 -7.23 5.18 10.16
N PRO A 399 -7.81 6.35 9.80
CA PRO A 399 -7.15 7.65 9.58
C PRO A 399 -6.69 8.30 10.91
N THR A 400 -6.26 9.56 10.90
CA THR A 400 -5.75 10.28 12.09
C THR A 400 -6.67 10.17 13.32
N SER A 401 -8.00 10.15 13.15
CA SER A 401 -8.98 9.99 14.24
C SER A 401 -8.95 8.61 14.92
N ARG A 402 -8.27 7.63 14.31
CA ARG A 402 -8.06 6.28 14.83
C ARG A 402 -6.64 6.04 15.33
N SER A 403 -5.74 7.02 15.19
CA SER A 403 -4.36 6.93 15.69
C SER A 403 -4.33 6.74 17.20
N GLU A 404 -3.52 5.80 17.69
CA GLU A 404 -3.42 5.48 19.11
C GLU A 404 -2.98 6.69 19.96
N CYS A 405 -2.16 7.59 19.40
CA CYS A 405 -1.90 8.93 19.93
C CYS A 405 -1.51 9.88 18.80
N THR A 406 -1.45 11.18 19.07
CA THR A 406 -0.88 12.16 18.14
C THR A 406 0.65 12.29 18.34
N ALA A 407 1.34 12.83 17.34
CA ALA A 407 2.76 13.16 17.48
C ALA A 407 3.01 14.14 18.65
N GLU A 408 2.15 15.15 18.80
CA GLU A 408 2.25 16.14 19.88
C GLU A 408 2.12 15.48 21.27
N GLN A 409 1.16 14.56 21.42
CA GLN A 409 0.99 13.78 22.64
C GLN A 409 2.21 12.92 22.95
N ALA A 410 2.71 12.16 21.95
CA ALA A 410 3.88 11.32 22.12
C ALA A 410 5.13 12.10 22.54
N TYR A 411 5.40 13.25 21.91
CA TYR A 411 6.54 14.09 22.28
C TYR A 411 6.34 14.79 23.63
N THR A 412 5.15 15.33 23.91
CA THR A 412 4.88 16.04 25.16
C THR A 412 4.99 15.10 26.37
N TRP A 413 4.29 13.97 26.35
CA TRP A 413 4.23 13.03 27.46
C TRP A 413 5.53 12.24 27.66
N SER A 414 6.42 12.21 26.66
CA SER A 414 7.77 11.62 26.79
C SER A 414 8.87 12.65 27.08
N ALA A 415 8.52 13.93 27.25
CA ALA A 415 9.47 15.04 27.37
C ALA A 415 10.46 15.12 26.19
N GLY A 416 9.98 14.93 24.96
CA GLY A 416 10.75 15.01 23.72
C GLY A 416 11.67 13.81 23.46
N ARG A 417 11.53 12.72 24.23
CA ARG A 417 12.39 11.53 24.13
C ARG A 417 11.87 10.44 23.19
N ALA A 418 10.56 10.40 22.93
CA ALA A 418 9.97 9.40 22.05
C ALA A 418 10.57 9.48 20.63
N VAL A 419 10.74 8.31 20.00
CA VAL A 419 10.87 8.19 18.55
C VAL A 419 9.49 7.82 18.03
N PHE A 420 8.86 8.71 17.27
CA PHE A 420 7.47 8.58 16.87
C PHE A 420 7.31 8.40 15.35
N ALA A 421 6.38 7.54 14.98
CA ALA A 421 5.86 7.42 13.62
C ALA A 421 4.35 7.21 13.65
N GLY A 422 3.63 7.84 12.73
CA GLY A 422 2.19 7.68 12.56
C GLY A 422 1.85 6.87 11.31
N GLY A 423 0.66 6.27 11.24
CA GLY A 423 0.11 5.72 9.99
C GLY A 423 -0.44 6.82 9.07
N SER A 424 -1.01 7.85 9.69
CA SER A 424 -1.51 9.08 9.06
C SER A 424 -0.51 10.22 9.21
N PRO A 425 -0.55 11.24 8.32
CA PRO A 425 0.34 12.39 8.41
C PRO A 425 0.02 13.26 9.65
N PHE A 426 1.07 13.79 10.27
CA PHE A 426 1.00 14.74 11.38
C PHE A 426 1.86 15.98 11.06
N ALA A 427 1.43 17.14 11.55
CA ALA A 427 2.21 18.36 11.42
C ALA A 427 3.51 18.30 12.25
N PRO A 428 4.56 19.06 11.88
CA PRO A 428 5.73 19.23 12.72
C PRO A 428 5.38 19.74 14.12
N VAL A 429 6.08 19.24 15.14
CA VAL A 429 5.84 19.56 16.55
C VAL A 429 7.06 20.27 17.12
N ARG A 430 6.87 21.48 17.66
CA ARG A 430 7.92 22.18 18.40
C ARG A 430 7.87 21.80 19.87
N PHE A 431 8.97 21.30 20.42
CA PHE A 431 9.10 20.97 21.83
C PHE A 431 10.44 21.49 22.36
N GLY A 432 10.37 22.49 23.25
CA GLY A 432 11.55 23.26 23.67
C GLY A 432 12.23 23.96 22.47
N ASP A 433 13.53 23.75 22.32
CA ASP A 433 14.34 24.28 21.22
C ASP A 433 14.38 23.38 19.98
N ARG A 434 13.68 22.24 20.01
CA ARG A 434 13.67 21.26 18.92
C ARG A 434 12.36 21.30 18.14
N THR A 435 12.46 21.10 16.84
CA THR A 435 11.32 20.81 15.97
C THR A 435 11.41 19.37 15.51
N PHE A 436 10.38 18.59 15.82
CA PHE A 436 10.24 17.21 15.38
C PHE A 436 9.34 17.15 14.16
N VAL A 437 9.76 16.40 13.14
CA VAL A 437 8.94 16.10 11.96
C VAL A 437 8.54 14.63 12.04
N PRO A 438 7.28 14.31 12.40
CA PRO A 438 6.86 12.93 12.56
C PRO A 438 6.82 12.20 11.22
N GLY A 439 7.42 11.01 11.17
CA GLY A 439 7.39 10.16 9.99
C GLY A 439 6.02 9.50 9.79
N GLN A 440 5.70 9.19 8.53
CA GLN A 440 4.49 8.43 8.17
C GLN A 440 4.87 7.03 7.69
N GLY A 441 4.48 6.00 8.43
CA GLY A 441 4.59 4.60 8.03
C GLY A 441 3.51 4.23 7.03
N ASN A 442 3.68 4.69 5.78
CA ASN A 442 2.75 4.42 4.68
C ASN A 442 3.28 3.28 3.81
N ASN A 443 2.44 2.27 3.52
CA ASN A 443 2.80 1.13 2.66
C ASN A 443 3.33 1.52 1.27
N VAL A 444 3.12 2.75 0.82
CA VAL A 444 3.69 3.27 -0.43
C VAL A 444 5.22 3.23 -0.50
N TYR A 445 5.91 3.06 0.63
CA TYR A 445 7.36 2.82 0.66
C TYR A 445 7.77 1.37 0.32
N VAL A 446 6.78 0.48 0.06
CA VAL A 446 7.01 -0.97 -0.02
C VAL A 446 6.36 -1.55 -1.27
N PHE A 447 5.03 -1.49 -1.39
CA PHE A 447 4.34 -2.20 -2.47
C PHE A 447 4.75 -1.76 -3.88
N PRO A 448 5.00 -0.46 -4.17
CA PRO A 448 5.42 -0.06 -5.51
C PRO A 448 6.78 -0.66 -5.87
N ALA A 449 7.73 -0.67 -4.94
CA ALA A 449 9.05 -1.27 -5.12
C ALA A 449 9.01 -2.79 -5.29
N ILE A 450 8.20 -3.50 -4.50
CA ILE A 450 7.96 -4.94 -4.68
C ILE A 450 7.40 -5.19 -6.08
N GLY A 451 6.37 -4.43 -6.48
CA GLY A 451 5.79 -4.46 -7.81
C GLY A 451 6.81 -4.24 -8.92
N MET A 452 7.65 -3.21 -8.77
CA MET A 452 8.68 -2.86 -9.74
C MET A 452 9.76 -3.93 -9.86
N ALA A 453 10.21 -4.49 -8.73
CA ALA A 453 11.19 -5.57 -8.71
C ALA A 453 10.65 -6.85 -9.34
N VAL A 454 9.41 -7.25 -9.01
CA VAL A 454 8.73 -8.41 -9.61
C VAL A 454 8.55 -8.22 -11.11
N TYR A 455 8.05 -7.05 -11.54
CA TYR A 455 7.89 -6.69 -12.95
C TYR A 455 9.22 -6.76 -13.70
N ALA A 456 10.27 -6.13 -13.17
CA ALA A 456 11.56 -6.03 -13.83
C ALA A 456 12.27 -7.37 -13.99
N THR A 457 12.20 -8.22 -12.96
CA THR A 457 12.93 -9.50 -12.90
C THR A 457 12.11 -10.69 -13.39
N GLY A 458 10.79 -10.52 -13.54
CA GLY A 458 9.85 -11.62 -13.81
C GLY A 458 9.81 -12.64 -12.68
N ALA A 459 9.87 -12.18 -11.42
CA ALA A 459 9.96 -13.04 -10.24
C ALA A 459 8.82 -14.07 -10.20
N ARG A 460 9.16 -15.32 -9.82
CA ARG A 460 8.18 -16.42 -9.75
C ARG A 460 7.32 -16.40 -8.49
N ARG A 461 7.82 -15.82 -7.40
CA ARG A 461 7.18 -15.74 -6.07
C ARG A 461 7.61 -14.46 -5.36
N VAL A 462 6.82 -14.04 -4.39
CA VAL A 462 7.19 -13.00 -3.42
C VAL A 462 7.48 -13.69 -2.08
N THR A 463 8.60 -13.38 -1.45
CA THR A 463 9.01 -14.01 -0.17
C THR A 463 9.17 -12.98 0.94
N ASP A 464 9.20 -13.41 2.19
CA ASP A 464 9.33 -12.49 3.33
C ASP A 464 10.70 -11.81 3.36
N GLU A 465 11.75 -12.44 2.83
CA GLU A 465 13.07 -11.80 2.68
C GLU A 465 13.01 -10.59 1.75
N MET A 466 12.11 -10.59 0.76
CA MET A 466 11.90 -9.42 -0.10
C MET A 466 11.32 -8.24 0.70
N PHE A 467 10.42 -8.51 1.64
CA PHE A 467 9.88 -7.47 2.53
C PHE A 467 10.90 -6.97 3.55
N ILE A 468 11.77 -7.85 4.08
CA ILE A 468 12.89 -7.44 4.95
C ILE A 468 13.89 -6.57 4.17
N ALA A 469 14.22 -6.96 2.94
CA ALA A 469 15.10 -6.19 2.06
C ALA A 469 14.47 -4.84 1.67
N ALA A 470 13.15 -4.82 1.39
CA ALA A 470 12.44 -3.58 1.16
C ALA A 470 12.49 -2.65 2.39
N ALA A 471 12.20 -3.19 3.57
CA ALA A 471 12.24 -2.45 4.82
C ALA A 471 13.63 -1.83 5.11
N SER A 472 14.67 -2.62 4.91
CA SER A 472 16.06 -2.19 5.04
C SER A 472 16.41 -1.11 4.01
N GLY A 473 16.04 -1.32 2.75
CA GLY A 473 16.26 -0.36 1.66
C GLY A 473 15.58 0.99 1.89
N VAL A 474 14.43 1.02 2.57
CA VAL A 474 13.79 2.28 3.00
C VAL A 474 14.59 2.94 4.13
N ALA A 475 14.91 2.17 5.18
CA ALA A 475 15.59 2.69 6.37
C ALA A 475 17.01 3.22 6.08
N GLU A 476 17.73 2.61 5.13
CA GLU A 476 19.06 3.04 4.65
C GLU A 476 19.04 4.44 4.04
N GLN A 477 17.90 4.87 3.48
CA GLN A 477 17.77 6.13 2.76
C GLN A 477 17.43 7.32 3.66
N VAL A 478 17.17 7.10 4.96
CA VAL A 478 16.97 8.18 5.94
C VAL A 478 18.30 8.90 6.16
N THR A 479 18.35 10.21 5.92
CA THR A 479 19.61 10.98 6.01
C THR A 479 19.92 11.40 7.46
N PRO A 480 21.16 11.81 7.78
CA PRO A 480 21.47 12.40 9.08
C PRO A 480 20.63 13.65 9.39
N SER A 481 20.28 14.46 8.39
CA SER A 481 19.38 15.61 8.55
C SER A 481 17.95 15.20 8.89
N ASP A 482 17.46 14.09 8.32
CA ASP A 482 16.14 13.54 8.66
C ASP A 482 16.12 13.04 10.11
N ILE A 483 17.16 12.29 10.50
CA ILE A 483 17.34 11.79 11.87
C ILE A 483 17.38 12.94 12.89
N ALA A 484 18.04 14.05 12.57
CA ALA A 484 18.16 15.20 13.47
C ALA A 484 16.80 15.80 13.86
N VAL A 485 15.82 15.74 12.94
CA VAL A 485 14.43 16.18 13.18
C VAL A 485 13.49 15.05 13.60
N GLY A 486 14.02 13.85 13.85
CA GLY A 486 13.24 12.70 14.33
C GLY A 486 12.51 11.90 13.26
N LEU A 487 12.79 12.12 11.97
CA LEU A 487 12.23 11.32 10.89
C LEU A 487 12.87 9.92 10.87
N VAL A 488 12.02 8.90 10.71
CA VAL A 488 12.41 7.48 10.57
C VAL A 488 12.11 6.91 9.18
N TYR A 489 11.58 7.74 8.27
CA TYR A 489 11.33 7.44 6.87
C TYR A 489 11.89 8.56 5.99
N PRO A 490 12.31 8.27 4.74
CA PRO A 490 12.72 9.31 3.80
C PRO A 490 11.52 10.20 3.40
N PRO A 491 11.74 11.44 2.92
CA PRO A 491 10.65 12.30 2.46
C PRO A 491 9.92 11.76 1.20
N VAL A 492 8.59 11.87 1.18
CA VAL A 492 7.75 11.39 0.06
C VAL A 492 7.92 12.22 -1.23
N SER A 493 8.45 13.44 -1.14
CA SER A 493 8.71 14.29 -2.33
C SER A 493 9.69 13.63 -3.32
N GLY A 494 10.58 12.76 -2.83
CA GLY A 494 11.52 11.97 -3.63
C GLY A 494 11.12 10.52 -3.86
N ILE A 495 9.85 10.16 -3.67
CA ILE A 495 9.39 8.76 -3.55
C ILE A 495 9.83 7.86 -4.71
N LEU A 496 9.78 8.32 -5.96
CA LEU A 496 10.22 7.51 -7.11
C LEU A 496 11.69 7.12 -7.00
N GLY A 497 12.55 8.05 -6.61
CA GLY A 497 13.97 7.77 -6.40
C GLY A 497 14.19 6.76 -5.26
N THR A 498 13.38 6.87 -4.20
CA THR A 498 13.37 5.93 -3.07
C THR A 498 12.95 4.54 -3.52
N GLU A 499 11.78 4.41 -4.15
CA GLU A 499 11.21 3.12 -4.59
C GLU A 499 12.11 2.41 -5.58
N LEU A 500 12.77 3.10 -6.52
CA LEU A 500 13.67 2.45 -7.48
C LEU A 500 14.91 1.85 -6.80
N ARG A 501 15.40 2.47 -5.71
CA ARG A 501 16.49 1.88 -4.90
C ARG A 501 15.99 0.72 -4.04
N VAL A 502 14.80 0.83 -3.46
CA VAL A 502 14.16 -0.26 -2.71
C VAL A 502 13.92 -1.46 -3.64
N ALA A 503 13.42 -1.23 -4.85
CA ALA A 503 13.20 -2.25 -5.87
C ALA A 503 14.51 -2.94 -6.28
N ALA A 504 15.63 -2.21 -6.33
CA ALA A 504 16.94 -2.81 -6.58
C ALA A 504 17.38 -3.74 -5.43
N ARG A 505 17.16 -3.34 -4.17
CA ARG A 505 17.40 -4.22 -3.00
C ARG A 505 16.55 -5.48 -3.02
N VAL A 506 15.27 -5.35 -3.38
CA VAL A 506 14.37 -6.49 -3.53
C VAL A 506 14.83 -7.39 -4.68
N ALA A 507 15.25 -6.81 -5.81
CA ALA A 507 15.77 -7.55 -6.95
C ALA A 507 17.05 -8.32 -6.64
N GLU A 508 17.94 -7.80 -5.79
CA GLU A 508 19.11 -8.53 -5.26
C GLU A 508 18.67 -9.86 -4.63
N VAL A 509 17.69 -9.83 -3.72
CA VAL A 509 17.13 -11.04 -3.09
C VAL A 509 16.50 -11.98 -4.12
N ILE A 510 15.72 -11.43 -5.08
CA ILE A 510 15.09 -12.24 -6.13
C ILE A 510 16.16 -13.03 -6.93
N PHE A 511 17.27 -12.37 -7.30
CA PHE A 511 18.36 -13.03 -8.02
C PHE A 511 19.12 -14.03 -7.17
N GLU A 512 19.43 -13.71 -5.91
CA GLU A 512 20.15 -14.60 -4.99
C GLU A 512 19.38 -15.87 -4.66
N ARG A 513 18.05 -15.77 -4.58
CA ARG A 513 17.16 -16.91 -4.33
C ARG A 513 16.82 -17.70 -5.60
N GLY A 514 17.36 -17.31 -6.76
CA GLY A 514 17.09 -17.96 -8.04
C GLY A 514 15.62 -17.85 -8.49
N LEU A 515 14.91 -16.81 -8.04
CA LEU A 515 13.48 -16.61 -8.32
C LEU A 515 13.24 -15.79 -9.60
N ALA A 516 14.26 -15.11 -10.11
CA ALA A 516 14.18 -14.33 -11.34
C ALA A 516 13.97 -15.20 -12.59
N ARG A 517 13.24 -14.66 -13.57
CA ARG A 517 13.24 -15.17 -14.95
C ARG A 517 14.19 -14.38 -15.86
N ALA A 518 14.46 -13.13 -15.53
CA ALA A 518 15.47 -12.31 -16.19
C ALA A 518 16.89 -12.80 -15.85
N GLU A 519 17.83 -12.57 -16.75
CA GLU A 519 19.26 -12.74 -16.46
C GLU A 519 19.72 -11.67 -15.44
N ARG A 520 20.62 -12.03 -14.52
CA ARG A 520 21.13 -11.09 -13.52
C ARG A 520 21.99 -10.03 -14.21
N PRO A 521 21.61 -8.74 -14.19
CA PRO A 521 22.40 -7.67 -14.78
C PRO A 521 23.65 -7.38 -13.94
N LYS A 522 24.64 -6.73 -14.55
CA LYS A 522 25.83 -6.23 -13.82
C LYS A 522 25.49 -5.12 -12.83
N ASP A 523 24.58 -4.22 -13.22
CA ASP A 523 24.06 -3.13 -12.39
C ASP A 523 22.55 -3.29 -12.27
N ILE A 524 22.10 -3.76 -11.11
CA ILE A 524 20.68 -4.02 -10.83
C ILE A 524 19.89 -2.71 -10.77
N LEU A 525 20.45 -1.63 -10.22
CA LEU A 525 19.74 -0.36 -10.11
C LEU A 525 19.57 0.29 -11.48
N ALA A 526 20.58 0.26 -12.34
CA ALA A 526 20.47 0.74 -13.72
C ALA A 526 19.41 -0.07 -14.49
N PHE A 527 19.40 -1.39 -14.34
CA PHE A 527 18.39 -2.27 -14.94
C PHE A 527 16.96 -1.95 -14.48
N ILE A 528 16.75 -1.68 -13.18
CA ILE A 528 15.45 -1.24 -12.66
C ILE A 528 15.04 0.11 -13.27
N ARG A 529 15.96 1.09 -13.28
CA ARG A 529 15.69 2.44 -13.82
C ARG A 529 15.36 2.43 -15.31
N GLU A 530 16.02 1.60 -16.10
CA GLU A 530 15.76 1.47 -17.54
C GLU A 530 14.31 1.01 -17.82
N LYS A 531 13.76 0.17 -16.94
CA LYS A 531 12.40 -0.35 -17.06
C LYS A 531 11.33 0.56 -16.47
N ALA A 532 11.73 1.56 -15.68
CA ALA A 532 10.81 2.45 -15.02
C ALA A 532 10.02 3.31 -16.04
N TYR A 533 8.75 3.53 -15.74
CA TYR A 533 7.89 4.38 -16.53
C TYR A 533 8.34 5.84 -16.46
N ILE A 534 8.33 6.49 -17.62
CA ILE A 534 8.60 7.92 -17.76
C ILE A 534 7.40 8.52 -18.49
N PRO A 535 6.70 9.51 -17.91
CA PRO A 535 5.55 10.13 -18.56
C PRO A 535 6.04 11.01 -19.71
N ARG A 536 6.06 10.44 -20.91
CA ARG A 536 6.40 11.11 -22.16
C ARG A 536 5.50 10.62 -23.27
N TYR A 537 5.02 11.55 -24.10
CA TYR A 537 4.34 11.17 -25.33
C TYR A 537 5.33 10.49 -26.28
N ARG A 538 4.89 9.41 -26.91
CA ARG A 538 5.65 8.72 -27.96
C ARG A 538 5.03 9.04 -29.31
N SER A 539 5.85 9.14 -30.35
CA SER A 539 5.32 9.22 -31.73
C SER A 539 4.40 8.03 -31.99
N LEU A 540 3.28 8.28 -32.65
CA LEU A 540 2.37 7.24 -33.15
C LEU A 540 2.54 6.95 -34.64
N LEU A 541 3.47 7.64 -35.29
CA LEU A 541 3.91 7.43 -36.67
C LEU A 541 4.98 6.35 -36.78
#